data_AF-A8V264-F1
#
_entry.id   AF-A8V264-F1
#
_cell.length_a   1.000
_cell.length_b   1.000
_cell.length_c   1.000
_cell.angle_alpha   90.00
_cell.angle_beta   90.00
_cell.angle_gamma   90.00
#
_symmetry.space_group_name_H-M   'P 1'
#
loop_
_entity.id
_entity.type
_entity.pdbx_description
1 polymer ?
#
loop_
_entity_poly.entity_id
_entity_poly.type
_entity_poly.pdbx_seq_one_letter_code
_entity_poly.pdbx_strand_id
1 'polypeptide(L)'
;ALFNDLKANVKQMIYIIPTNFIYGKSGSNYIRKIFFPYYYIHKAYIIEDKIFEDTGINVGIFFFKRKEFISSVDIEFPATKIYKNKTITKNIILKKENNYIAGNEFEKYVKENKNNNIDVSFYLMKDKVIKNKGKNKVILLNANKYNKSKGEYEKEIYYVNDFLYEKIKNNILWIRTVDTGSCNGRAGLYFVSDLEVDGIMTEKPYRTHPIQIFFEPKLSIEQQIKLKEDFNNCLEYLRELTDSEFMTTYKYSNSEYTRKYLGLSQVKKLISTIKI
;
A
#
# COMPACT_ATOMS: atom_id res chain seq x y z
N ALA A 1 -4.56 -21.80 13.76
CA ALA A 1 -3.27 -22.52 13.78
C ALA A 1 -2.29 -21.85 14.73
N LEU A 2 -1.59 -20.77 14.37
CA LEU A 2 -0.57 -20.11 15.23
C LEU A 2 -1.00 -19.85 16.69
N PHE A 3 -2.22 -19.35 16.91
CA PHE A 3 -2.75 -19.14 18.27
C PHE A 3 -2.99 -20.42 19.05
N ASN A 4 -3.39 -21.51 18.39
CA ASN A 4 -3.62 -22.80 19.06
C ASN A 4 -2.28 -23.39 19.48
N ASP A 5 -1.26 -23.30 18.63
CA ASP A 5 0.07 -23.81 18.95
C ASP A 5 0.77 -22.97 20.02
N LEU A 6 0.50 -21.65 20.03
CA LEU A 6 0.88 -20.77 21.13
C LEU A 6 0.31 -21.26 22.46
N LYS A 7 -0.99 -21.59 22.50
CA LYS A 7 -1.67 -22.14 23.69
C LYS A 7 -1.16 -23.53 24.07
N ALA A 8 -0.84 -24.37 23.08
CA ALA A 8 -0.30 -25.72 23.28
C ALA A 8 1.19 -25.74 23.64
N ASN A 9 1.84 -24.58 23.78
CA ASN A 9 3.25 -24.45 24.15
C ASN A 9 4.24 -25.15 23.22
N VAL A 10 3.92 -25.22 21.92
CA VAL A 10 4.77 -25.89 20.92
C VAL A 10 6.14 -25.22 20.85
N LYS A 11 7.22 -26.00 20.94
CA LYS A 11 8.59 -25.48 21.04
C LYS A 11 9.17 -25.00 19.70
N GLN A 12 8.88 -25.72 18.61
CA GLN A 12 9.37 -25.41 17.27
C GLN A 12 8.25 -25.66 16.26
N MET A 13 8.11 -24.78 15.27
CA MET A 13 7.06 -24.87 14.26
C MET A 13 7.60 -24.46 12.91
N ILE A 14 7.12 -25.10 11.85
CA ILE A 14 7.37 -24.69 10.48
C ILE A 14 6.01 -24.40 9.86
N TYR A 15 5.86 -23.20 9.33
CA TYR A 15 4.60 -22.72 8.78
C TYR A 15 4.78 -22.23 7.35
N ILE A 16 3.93 -22.73 6.45
CA ILE A 16 3.77 -22.17 5.11
C ILE A 16 2.56 -21.23 5.18
N ILE A 17 2.82 -19.93 5.16
CA ILE A 17 1.80 -18.89 5.33
C ILE A 17 2.02 -17.75 4.35
N PRO A 18 1.01 -16.90 4.08
CA PRO A 18 1.18 -15.76 3.18
C PRO A 18 2.31 -14.85 3.65
N THR A 19 3.12 -14.33 2.73
CA THR A 19 4.22 -13.40 3.07
C THR A 19 3.72 -12.09 3.68
N ASN A 20 2.45 -11.76 3.43
CA ASN A 20 1.72 -10.71 4.13
C ASN A 20 1.61 -10.93 5.66
N PHE A 21 2.04 -12.08 6.19
CA PHE A 21 2.32 -12.22 7.60
C PHE A 21 3.39 -11.21 8.07
N ILE A 22 4.43 -10.92 7.30
CA ILE A 22 5.48 -9.92 7.64
C ILE A 22 5.38 -8.60 6.84
N TYR A 23 4.71 -8.60 5.68
CA TYR A 23 4.54 -7.39 4.85
C TYR A 23 3.17 -6.71 5.01
N GLY A 24 2.19 -7.43 5.56
CA GLY A 24 0.80 -6.98 5.66
C GLY A 24 0.53 -6.12 6.90
N LYS A 25 -0.48 -5.26 6.77
CA LYS A 25 -1.03 -4.42 7.84
C LYS A 25 -2.32 -5.03 8.45
N SER A 26 -2.92 -4.32 9.40
CA SER A 26 -4.21 -4.66 10.03
C SER A 26 -4.18 -6.00 10.77
N GLY A 27 -4.85 -7.04 10.25
CA GLY A 27 -4.94 -8.35 10.91
C GLY A 27 -3.57 -8.98 11.20
N SER A 28 -2.62 -8.86 10.26
CA SER A 28 -1.27 -9.37 10.47
C SER A 28 -0.53 -8.63 11.61
N ASN A 29 -0.77 -7.32 11.79
CA ASN A 29 -0.20 -6.57 12.92
C ASN A 29 -0.69 -7.15 14.25
N TYR A 30 -1.98 -7.44 14.35
CA TYR A 30 -2.58 -8.01 15.55
C TYR A 30 -1.99 -9.38 15.87
N ILE A 31 -1.91 -10.27 14.87
CA ILE A 31 -1.33 -11.62 15.04
C ILE A 31 0.13 -11.51 15.50
N ARG A 32 0.97 -10.73 14.81
CA ARG A 32 2.39 -10.57 15.16
C ARG A 32 2.59 -10.03 16.57
N LYS A 33 1.80 -9.02 16.99
CA LYS A 33 1.89 -8.45 18.34
C LYS A 33 1.63 -9.45 19.45
N ILE A 34 0.73 -10.41 19.23
CA ILE A 34 0.43 -11.44 20.23
C ILE A 34 1.42 -12.60 20.14
N PHE A 35 1.87 -12.94 18.93
CA PHE A 35 2.68 -14.11 18.68
C PHE A 35 4.17 -13.90 19.00
N PHE A 36 4.75 -12.77 18.57
CA PHE A 36 6.18 -12.50 18.69
C PHE A 36 6.72 -12.23 20.10
N PRO A 37 5.93 -11.89 21.12
CA PRO A 37 6.41 -11.97 22.50
C PRO A 37 6.88 -13.36 22.92
N TYR A 38 6.37 -14.43 22.27
CA TYR A 38 6.62 -15.82 22.65
C TYR A 38 7.53 -16.57 21.67
N TYR A 39 7.65 -16.10 20.43
CA TYR A 39 8.39 -16.79 19.37
C TYR A 39 9.33 -15.83 18.64
N TYR A 40 10.46 -16.36 18.18
CA TYR A 40 11.29 -15.71 17.17
C TYR A 40 11.24 -16.52 15.87
N ILE A 41 11.53 -15.86 14.75
CA ILE A 41 11.79 -16.55 13.49
C ILE A 41 13.27 -16.93 13.50
N HIS A 42 13.58 -18.21 13.33
CA HIS A 42 14.96 -18.68 13.22
C HIS A 42 15.50 -18.47 11.79
N LYS A 43 14.67 -18.74 10.78
CA LYS A 43 14.94 -18.48 9.36
C LYS A 43 13.64 -18.48 8.57
N ALA A 44 13.67 -17.94 7.36
CA ALA A 44 12.54 -18.03 6.43
C ALA A 44 12.96 -18.27 4.99
N TYR A 45 12.06 -18.87 4.21
CA TYR A 45 12.13 -18.89 2.75
C TYR A 45 10.93 -18.13 2.20
N ILE A 46 11.15 -17.11 1.37
CA ILE A 46 10.11 -16.24 0.83
C ILE A 46 9.98 -16.56 -0.65
N ILE A 47 8.85 -17.15 -1.04
CA ILE A 47 8.65 -17.67 -2.40
C ILE A 47 7.70 -16.72 -3.13
N GLU A 48 8.24 -16.02 -4.13
CA GLU A 48 7.46 -15.10 -4.94
C GLU A 48 6.83 -15.77 -6.17
N ASP A 49 7.41 -16.88 -6.63
CA ASP A 49 6.82 -17.68 -7.70
C ASP A 49 5.50 -18.34 -7.27
N LYS A 50 4.63 -18.60 -8.24
CA LYS A 50 3.37 -19.31 -7.99
C LYS A 50 3.68 -20.78 -7.67
N ILE A 51 3.39 -21.21 -6.44
CA ILE A 51 3.58 -22.62 -6.03
C ILE A 51 2.27 -23.37 -5.72
N PHE A 52 1.19 -22.66 -5.44
CA PHE A 52 -0.13 -23.25 -5.20
C PHE A 52 -1.08 -22.83 -6.32
N GLU A 53 -1.84 -23.79 -6.86
CA GLU A 53 -2.77 -23.53 -7.96
C GLU A 53 -3.93 -22.63 -7.54
N ASP A 54 -4.48 -22.89 -6.35
CA ASP A 54 -5.70 -22.30 -5.81
C ASP A 54 -5.50 -20.99 -5.05
N THR A 55 -4.24 -20.60 -4.79
CA THR A 55 -3.96 -19.35 -4.08
C THR A 55 -3.37 -18.32 -5.01
N GLY A 56 -3.81 -17.08 -4.83
CA GLY A 56 -3.29 -15.94 -5.56
C GLY A 56 -2.24 -15.17 -4.78
N ILE A 57 -1.57 -15.71 -3.75
CA ILE A 57 -0.75 -14.92 -2.81
C ILE A 57 0.63 -15.52 -2.64
N ASN A 58 1.67 -14.67 -2.60
CA ASN A 58 3.02 -15.14 -2.30
C ASN A 58 3.07 -15.72 -0.88
N VAL A 59 3.86 -16.76 -0.72
CA VAL A 59 3.95 -17.54 0.52
C VAL A 59 5.38 -17.58 1.03
N GLY A 60 5.50 -17.69 2.35
CA GLY A 60 6.78 -17.90 3.00
C GLY A 60 6.72 -19.13 3.90
N ILE A 61 7.85 -19.83 3.98
CA ILE A 61 8.10 -20.91 4.92
C ILE A 61 8.85 -20.30 6.10
N PHE A 62 8.19 -20.21 7.25
CA PHE A 62 8.74 -19.58 8.45
C PHE A 62 9.05 -20.65 9.50
N PHE A 63 10.28 -20.64 10.00
CA PHE A 63 10.74 -21.53 11.05
C PHE A 63 10.69 -20.77 12.37
N PHE A 64 9.71 -21.08 13.22
CA PHE A 64 9.55 -20.44 14.51
C PHE A 64 10.15 -21.29 15.61
N LYS A 65 10.80 -20.64 16.57
CA LYS A 65 11.25 -21.26 17.82
C LYS A 65 10.77 -20.45 19.00
N ARG A 66 10.26 -21.15 20.01
CA ARG A 66 9.74 -20.52 21.23
C ARG A 66 10.89 -19.90 22.01
N LYS A 67 10.66 -18.70 22.51
CA LYS A 67 11.56 -18.01 23.44
C LYS A 67 11.51 -18.69 24.81
N GLU A 68 12.62 -18.66 25.53
CA GLU A 68 12.67 -19.14 26.91
C GLU A 68 11.86 -18.23 27.84
N PHE A 69 11.95 -16.92 27.61
CA PHE A 69 11.23 -15.90 28.35
C PHE A 69 10.37 -15.05 27.41
N ILE A 70 9.22 -14.59 27.91
CA ILE A 70 8.35 -13.67 27.16
C ILE A 70 9.11 -12.36 26.98
N SER A 71 9.28 -11.94 25.73
CA SER A 71 10.01 -10.72 25.42
C SER A 71 9.56 -10.11 24.09
N SER A 72 9.27 -8.81 24.12
CA SER A 72 8.85 -8.04 22.94
C SER A 72 10.00 -7.25 22.33
N VAL A 73 11.18 -7.86 22.18
CA VAL A 73 12.33 -7.29 21.45
C VAL A 73 12.15 -7.39 19.94
N ASP A 74 12.99 -6.66 19.21
CA ASP A 74 13.12 -6.78 17.76
C ASP A 74 13.51 -8.22 17.37
N ILE A 75 13.10 -8.64 16.18
CA ILE A 75 13.36 -9.98 15.67
C ILE A 75 14.22 -9.86 14.42
N GLU A 76 15.34 -10.54 14.43
CA GLU A 76 16.30 -10.57 13.33
C GLU A 76 16.49 -12.02 12.87
N PHE A 77 16.42 -12.26 11.56
CA PHE A 77 16.57 -13.59 11.00
C PHE A 77 17.03 -13.58 9.54
N PRO A 78 17.81 -14.58 9.11
CA PRO A 78 18.11 -14.78 7.70
C PRO A 78 16.85 -15.25 6.95
N ALA A 79 16.58 -14.58 5.83
CA ALA A 79 15.53 -14.93 4.89
C ALA A 79 16.12 -15.16 3.50
N THR A 80 15.74 -16.26 2.89
CA THR A 80 16.09 -16.58 1.51
C THR A 80 14.88 -16.34 0.61
N LYS A 81 14.98 -15.33 -0.25
CA LYS A 81 13.96 -14.98 -1.23
C LYS A 81 14.20 -15.74 -2.53
N ILE A 82 13.16 -16.38 -3.05
CA ILE A 82 13.18 -17.23 -4.25
C ILE A 82 12.20 -16.63 -5.26
N TYR A 83 12.70 -16.29 -6.45
CA TYR A 83 11.89 -15.75 -7.54
C TYR A 83 12.57 -16.01 -8.89
N LYS A 84 11.83 -16.47 -9.92
CA LYS A 84 12.31 -16.65 -11.30
C LYS A 84 13.71 -17.30 -11.40
N ASN A 85 13.91 -18.45 -10.75
CA ASN A 85 15.18 -19.19 -10.66
C ASN A 85 16.35 -18.43 -10.01
N LYS A 86 16.09 -17.30 -9.35
CA LYS A 86 17.05 -16.53 -8.56
C LYS A 86 16.79 -16.73 -7.08
N THR A 87 17.88 -16.70 -6.32
CA THR A 87 17.86 -16.82 -4.87
C THR A 87 18.68 -15.69 -4.28
N ILE A 88 18.08 -14.91 -3.38
CA ILE A 88 18.74 -13.83 -2.65
C ILE A 88 18.57 -14.09 -1.17
N THR A 89 19.67 -14.20 -0.43
CA THR A 89 19.63 -14.28 1.02
C THR A 89 19.93 -12.91 1.61
N LYS A 90 19.08 -12.47 2.53
CA LYS A 90 19.31 -11.25 3.31
C LYS A 90 18.85 -11.44 4.74
N ASN A 91 19.36 -10.60 5.61
CA ASN A 91 18.92 -10.56 6.99
C ASN A 91 17.72 -9.60 7.11
N ILE A 92 16.59 -10.09 7.63
CA ILE A 92 15.39 -9.28 7.86
C ILE A 92 15.32 -8.90 9.33
N ILE A 93 15.12 -7.61 9.60
CA ILE A 93 14.86 -7.08 10.94
C ILE A 93 13.37 -6.70 11.01
N LEU A 94 12.68 -7.16 12.05
CA LEU A 94 11.30 -6.80 12.36
C LEU A 94 11.30 -6.03 13.67
N LYS A 95 11.05 -4.72 13.59
CA LYS A 95 11.08 -3.87 14.77
C LYS A 95 9.74 -3.83 15.51
N LYS A 96 9.78 -3.89 16.84
CA LYS A 96 8.57 -3.78 17.69
C LYS A 96 7.82 -2.47 17.42
N GLU A 97 8.55 -1.36 17.37
CA GLU A 97 8.01 -0.01 17.12
C GLU A 97 7.24 0.06 15.79
N ASN A 98 7.64 -0.74 14.81
CA ASN A 98 7.03 -0.81 13.48
C ASN A 98 6.02 -1.96 13.34
N ASN A 99 5.48 -2.47 14.45
CA ASN A 99 4.53 -3.60 14.47
C ASN A 99 5.09 -4.87 13.82
N TYR A 100 6.40 -5.07 13.88
CA TYR A 100 7.10 -6.20 13.28
C TYR A 100 6.85 -6.35 11.77
N ILE A 101 6.78 -5.24 11.04
CA ILE A 101 6.69 -5.22 9.57
C ILE A 101 8.12 -5.16 9.00
N ALA A 102 8.37 -5.84 7.88
CA ALA A 102 9.64 -5.72 7.15
C ALA A 102 9.73 -4.39 6.37
N GLY A 103 10.94 -4.02 5.91
CA GLY A 103 11.16 -2.74 5.22
C GLY A 103 11.14 -1.54 6.17
N ASN A 104 11.79 -1.66 7.34
CA ASN A 104 11.86 -0.59 8.35
C ASN A 104 12.52 0.69 7.84
N GLU A 105 13.32 0.58 6.78
CA GLU A 105 13.97 1.69 6.09
C GLU A 105 12.95 2.73 5.63
N PHE A 106 11.73 2.31 5.25
CA PHE A 106 10.63 3.23 4.94
C PHE A 106 10.25 4.10 6.14
N GLU A 107 10.03 3.49 7.31
CA GLU A 107 9.65 4.22 8.52
C GLU A 107 10.79 5.12 9.01
N LYS A 108 12.04 4.65 8.89
CA LYS A 108 13.24 5.45 9.17
C LYS A 108 13.31 6.66 8.24
N TYR A 109 13.18 6.45 6.94
CA TYR A 109 13.20 7.51 5.93
C TYR A 109 12.13 8.56 6.21
N VAL A 110 10.88 8.13 6.46
CA VAL A 110 9.77 9.04 6.78
C VAL A 110 10.08 9.85 8.03
N LYS A 111 10.64 9.24 9.07
CA LYS A 111 10.98 9.95 10.31
C LYS A 111 12.07 11.01 10.09
N GLU A 112 13.10 10.68 9.32
CA GLU A 112 14.25 11.54 9.06
C GLU A 112 13.95 12.69 8.09
N ASN A 113 12.99 12.48 7.18
CA ASN A 113 12.66 13.45 6.12
C ASN A 113 11.30 14.13 6.32
N LYS A 114 10.68 13.96 7.50
CA LYS A 114 9.34 14.50 7.78
C LYS A 114 9.31 16.02 7.65
N ASN A 115 8.37 16.51 6.86
CA ASN A 115 8.09 17.90 6.55
C ASN A 115 6.56 18.13 6.61
N ASN A 116 6.09 18.81 7.65
CA ASN A 116 4.66 18.82 8.03
C ASN A 116 3.82 19.91 7.37
N ASN A 117 4.07 20.23 6.09
CA ASN A 117 3.46 21.42 5.49
C ASN A 117 2.14 21.15 4.77
N ILE A 118 1.77 19.88 4.54
CA ILE A 118 0.58 19.50 3.78
C ILE A 118 -0.13 18.32 4.46
N ASP A 119 -1.41 18.50 4.76
CA ASP A 119 -2.32 17.39 5.01
C ASP A 119 -3.04 16.99 3.71
N VAL A 120 -3.38 15.71 3.62
CA VAL A 120 -4.10 15.15 2.48
C VAL A 120 -5.32 14.39 2.93
N SER A 121 -6.42 14.61 2.23
CA SER A 121 -7.64 13.83 2.36
C SER A 121 -7.90 13.05 1.08
N PHE A 122 -8.61 11.95 1.24
CA PHE A 122 -8.93 11.02 0.16
C PHE A 122 -10.44 10.92 -0.01
N TYR A 123 -10.84 10.47 -1.19
CA TYR A 123 -12.21 10.15 -1.56
C TYR A 123 -13.15 11.37 -1.68
N LEU A 124 -13.71 11.55 -2.87
CA LEU A 124 -14.91 12.34 -3.07
C LEU A 124 -16.12 11.41 -2.98
N MET A 125 -16.83 11.43 -1.86
CA MET A 125 -18.01 10.58 -1.67
C MET A 125 -19.19 11.04 -2.55
N LYS A 126 -19.92 10.10 -3.15
CA LYS A 126 -21.11 10.38 -3.98
C LYS A 126 -22.15 11.22 -3.24
N ASP A 127 -22.40 10.94 -1.97
CA ASP A 127 -23.30 11.73 -1.12
C ASP A 127 -22.88 13.20 -1.04
N LYS A 128 -21.57 13.48 -1.03
CA LYS A 128 -21.06 14.85 -1.02
C LYS A 128 -21.34 15.55 -2.35
N VAL A 129 -21.22 14.84 -3.47
CA VAL A 129 -21.59 15.36 -4.80
C VAL A 129 -23.08 15.70 -4.85
N ILE A 130 -23.94 14.77 -4.41
CA ILE A 130 -25.41 14.94 -4.42
C ILE A 130 -25.86 16.08 -3.49
N LYS A 131 -25.20 16.29 -2.35
CA LYS A 131 -25.51 17.39 -1.41
C LYS A 131 -25.06 18.77 -1.89
N ASN A 132 -24.15 18.84 -2.86
CA ASN A 132 -23.57 20.09 -3.36
C ASN A 132 -24.03 20.40 -4.80
N LYS A 133 -25.34 20.28 -5.08
CA LYS A 133 -25.91 20.61 -6.39
C LYS A 133 -25.69 22.08 -6.73
N GLY A 134 -25.51 22.37 -8.01
CA GLY A 134 -25.36 23.72 -8.53
C GLY A 134 -25.47 23.75 -10.05
N LYS A 135 -24.79 24.70 -10.71
CA LYS A 135 -24.87 24.92 -12.15
C LYS A 135 -23.62 24.46 -12.92
N ASN A 136 -22.51 24.19 -12.23
CA ASN A 136 -21.26 23.86 -12.89
C ASN A 136 -21.23 22.39 -13.27
N LYS A 137 -21.03 22.09 -14.54
CA LYS A 137 -20.91 20.73 -15.05
C LYS A 137 -19.55 20.14 -14.67
N VAL A 138 -19.56 18.91 -14.16
CA VAL A 138 -18.37 18.08 -13.96
C VAL A 138 -18.62 16.66 -14.46
N ILE A 139 -17.60 16.05 -15.04
CA ILE A 139 -17.56 14.65 -15.43
C ILE A 139 -16.77 13.90 -14.37
N LEU A 140 -17.41 12.95 -13.68
CA LEU A 140 -16.80 12.20 -12.59
C LEU A 140 -16.71 10.72 -12.95
N LEU A 141 -15.54 10.14 -12.73
CA LEU A 141 -15.36 8.70 -12.77
C LEU A 141 -15.97 8.07 -11.51
N ASN A 142 -16.84 7.06 -11.67
CA ASN A 142 -17.37 6.29 -10.55
C ASN A 142 -16.46 5.10 -10.24
N ALA A 143 -15.63 5.24 -9.20
CA ALA A 143 -14.64 4.24 -8.84
C ALA A 143 -15.24 2.89 -8.42
N ASN A 144 -16.53 2.84 -8.09
CA ASN A 144 -17.24 1.60 -7.73
C ASN A 144 -17.76 0.83 -8.95
N LYS A 145 -17.77 1.43 -10.14
CA LYS A 145 -18.40 0.86 -11.34
C LYS A 145 -17.38 0.60 -12.45
N TYR A 146 -16.57 -0.44 -12.24
CA TYR A 146 -15.61 -0.90 -13.25
C TYR A 146 -16.27 -1.89 -14.21
N ASN A 147 -16.30 -1.56 -15.50
CA ASN A 147 -16.76 -2.44 -16.55
C ASN A 147 -15.61 -3.35 -17.00
N LYS A 148 -15.62 -4.61 -16.57
CA LYS A 148 -14.59 -5.59 -16.91
C LYS A 148 -14.49 -5.88 -18.41
N SER A 149 -15.60 -5.87 -19.15
CA SER A 149 -15.58 -6.14 -20.59
C SER A 149 -14.92 -5.03 -21.41
N LYS A 150 -15.07 -3.77 -20.97
CA LYS A 150 -14.47 -2.61 -21.64
C LYS A 150 -13.12 -2.19 -21.04
N GLY A 151 -12.79 -2.70 -19.85
CA GLY A 151 -11.57 -2.34 -19.15
C GLY A 151 -11.59 -0.94 -18.54
N GLU A 152 -12.75 -0.29 -18.44
CA GLU A 152 -12.91 1.11 -18.05
C GLU A 152 -13.92 1.30 -16.91
N TYR A 153 -13.87 2.45 -16.24
CA TYR A 153 -14.88 2.84 -15.25
C TYR A 153 -16.01 3.64 -15.90
N GLU A 154 -17.22 3.54 -15.35
CA GLU A 154 -18.32 4.43 -15.75
C GLU A 154 -17.99 5.89 -15.44
N LYS A 155 -18.25 6.77 -16.41
CA LYS A 155 -18.16 8.22 -16.30
C LYS A 155 -19.57 8.79 -16.18
N GLU A 156 -19.81 9.61 -15.17
CA GLU A 156 -21.13 10.18 -14.86
C GLU A 156 -21.06 11.72 -14.85
N ILE A 157 -22.11 12.39 -15.35
CA ILE A 157 -22.19 13.86 -15.38
C ILE A 157 -22.96 14.35 -14.15
N TYR A 158 -22.41 15.33 -13.45
CA TYR A 158 -23.05 16.01 -12.32
C TYR A 158 -23.02 17.52 -12.51
N TYR A 159 -23.98 18.21 -11.88
CA TYR A 159 -24.02 19.65 -11.78
C TYR A 159 -23.84 20.07 -10.32
N VAL A 160 -22.75 20.75 -10.01
CA VAL A 160 -22.31 21.06 -8.65
C VAL A 160 -22.18 22.56 -8.40
N ASN A 161 -22.17 22.97 -7.14
CA ASN A 161 -21.92 24.37 -6.74
C ASN A 161 -20.46 24.77 -6.97
N ASP A 162 -20.18 26.08 -6.89
CA ASP A 162 -18.83 26.64 -7.13
C ASP A 162 -17.79 26.05 -6.18
N PHE A 163 -18.16 25.86 -4.91
CA PHE A 163 -17.27 25.29 -3.90
C PHE A 163 -16.75 23.90 -4.29
N LEU A 164 -17.64 22.98 -4.67
CA LEU A 164 -17.24 21.63 -5.04
C LEU A 164 -16.58 21.59 -6.42
N TYR A 165 -17.03 22.42 -7.36
CA TYR A 165 -16.39 22.58 -8.66
C TYR A 165 -14.92 22.97 -8.51
N GLU A 166 -14.64 24.03 -7.76
CA GLU A 166 -13.27 24.48 -7.49
C GLU A 166 -12.47 23.42 -6.76
N LYS A 167 -13.06 22.73 -5.77
CA LYS A 167 -12.36 21.64 -5.07
C LYS A 167 -11.96 20.52 -6.01
N ILE A 168 -12.81 20.13 -6.96
CA ILE A 168 -12.51 19.07 -7.93
C ILE A 168 -11.42 19.53 -8.90
N LYS A 169 -11.61 20.68 -9.55
CA LYS A 169 -10.75 21.16 -10.64
C LYS A 169 -9.36 21.57 -10.16
N ASN A 170 -9.23 22.06 -8.93
CA ASN A 170 -7.94 22.46 -8.36
C ASN A 170 -7.11 21.28 -7.82
N ASN A 171 -7.63 20.06 -7.77
CA ASN A 171 -6.91 18.90 -7.25
C ASN A 171 -6.70 17.88 -8.37
N ILE A 172 -5.61 18.03 -9.11
CA ILE A 172 -5.40 17.34 -10.40
C ILE A 172 -4.81 15.93 -10.27
N LEU A 173 -4.53 15.48 -9.04
CA LEU A 173 -3.84 14.23 -8.79
C LEU A 173 -4.76 13.14 -8.23
N TRP A 174 -4.48 11.90 -8.64
CA TRP A 174 -5.03 10.70 -8.03
C TRP A 174 -3.95 9.68 -7.72
N ILE A 175 -4.20 8.83 -6.72
CA ILE A 175 -3.33 7.74 -6.32
C ILE A 175 -3.82 6.41 -6.88
N ARG A 176 -2.92 5.70 -7.56
CA ARG A 176 -3.04 4.26 -7.78
C ARG A 176 -2.36 3.54 -6.63
N THR A 177 -3.11 2.72 -5.91
CA THR A 177 -2.62 2.01 -4.73
C THR A 177 -2.11 0.60 -5.02
N VAL A 178 -2.41 0.05 -6.19
CA VAL A 178 -2.04 -1.33 -6.57
C VAL A 178 -1.30 -1.33 -7.88
N ASP A 179 -0.17 -2.03 -7.92
CA ASP A 179 0.54 -2.30 -9.17
C ASP A 179 -0.35 -3.11 -10.12
N THR A 180 -0.41 -2.77 -11.40
CA THR A 180 -1.11 -3.60 -12.42
C THR A 180 -0.23 -4.74 -12.94
N GLY A 181 1.09 -4.66 -12.75
CA GLY A 181 2.05 -5.66 -13.20
C GLY A 181 2.92 -5.23 -14.40
N SER A 182 2.71 -4.03 -14.94
CA SER A 182 3.60 -3.39 -15.92
C SER A 182 4.35 -2.21 -15.28
N CYS A 183 5.46 -1.77 -15.89
CA CYS A 183 6.19 -0.58 -15.45
C CYS A 183 5.32 0.69 -15.44
N ASN A 184 4.47 0.87 -16.46
CA ASN A 184 3.56 2.01 -16.57
C ASN A 184 2.37 1.96 -15.60
N GLY A 185 2.19 0.84 -14.90
CA GLY A 185 1.06 0.65 -13.99
C GLY A 185 1.45 0.41 -12.54
N ARG A 186 2.64 0.88 -12.14
CA ARG A 186 3.10 0.93 -10.74
C ARG A 186 2.12 1.71 -9.85
N ALA A 187 2.04 1.37 -8.57
CA ALA A 187 1.40 2.23 -7.58
C ALA A 187 2.12 3.59 -7.52
N GLY A 188 1.38 4.69 -7.48
CA GLY A 188 1.96 6.03 -7.63
C GLY A 188 0.92 7.11 -7.90
N LEU A 189 1.37 8.36 -7.98
CA LEU A 189 0.55 9.52 -8.32
C LEU A 189 0.47 9.75 -9.83
N TYR A 190 -0.74 10.04 -10.29
CA TYR A 190 -1.11 10.21 -11.70
C TYR A 190 -2.03 11.42 -11.85
N PHE A 191 -2.18 11.93 -13.08
CA PHE A 191 -3.11 13.02 -13.33
C PHE A 191 -4.52 12.49 -13.52
N VAL A 192 -5.50 13.22 -12.99
CA VAL A 192 -6.93 12.91 -13.17
C VAL A 192 -7.32 13.05 -14.65
N SER A 193 -6.69 13.98 -15.37
CA SER A 193 -6.87 14.16 -16.82
C SER A 193 -6.50 12.92 -17.64
N ASP A 194 -5.59 12.07 -17.15
CA ASP A 194 -5.22 10.81 -17.82
C ASP A 194 -6.40 9.82 -17.89
N LEU A 195 -7.45 10.07 -17.10
CA LEU A 195 -8.71 9.30 -17.08
C LEU A 195 -9.82 10.00 -17.87
N GLU A 196 -9.53 11.14 -18.51
CA GLU A 196 -10.47 11.96 -19.29
C GLU A 196 -11.73 12.36 -18.50
N VAL A 197 -11.53 12.74 -17.23
CA VAL A 197 -12.59 13.21 -16.31
C VAL A 197 -12.11 14.43 -15.53
N ASP A 198 -13.04 15.15 -14.89
CA ASP A 198 -12.72 16.27 -14.01
C ASP A 198 -12.33 15.81 -12.61
N GLY A 199 -12.85 14.66 -12.17
CA GLY A 199 -12.65 14.14 -10.82
C GLY A 199 -13.01 12.67 -10.68
N ILE A 200 -12.71 12.10 -9.51
CA ILE A 200 -13.01 10.70 -9.20
C ILE A 200 -13.89 10.65 -7.97
N MET A 201 -15.10 10.11 -8.12
CA MET A 201 -16.02 9.88 -7.01
C MET A 201 -16.08 8.41 -6.59
N THR A 202 -16.49 8.17 -5.35
CA THR A 202 -16.72 6.83 -4.81
C THR A 202 -18.04 6.78 -4.05
N GLU A 203 -18.76 5.67 -4.20
CA GLU A 203 -19.94 5.33 -3.41
C GLU A 203 -19.52 4.62 -2.12
N LYS A 204 -18.61 3.66 -2.26
CA LYS A 204 -18.03 2.88 -1.15
C LYS A 204 -16.52 2.81 -1.32
N PRO A 205 -15.74 3.31 -0.35
CA PRO A 205 -14.28 3.23 -0.40
C PRO A 205 -13.81 1.79 -0.57
N TYR A 206 -12.88 1.58 -1.50
CA TYR A 206 -12.21 0.31 -1.65
C TYR A 206 -10.74 0.54 -1.98
N ARG A 207 -9.90 -0.37 -1.49
CA ARG A 207 -8.45 -0.20 -1.49
C ARG A 207 -7.81 -0.20 -2.87
N THR A 208 -8.48 -0.71 -3.90
CA THR A 208 -7.93 -0.80 -5.27
C THR A 208 -8.55 0.22 -6.23
N HIS A 209 -9.41 1.10 -5.73
CA HIS A 209 -10.00 2.16 -6.54
C HIS A 209 -8.94 3.19 -6.95
N PRO A 210 -9.11 3.86 -8.10
CA PRO A 210 -8.50 5.16 -8.31
C PRO A 210 -9.06 6.14 -7.27
N ILE A 211 -8.20 6.95 -6.66
CA ILE A 211 -8.60 7.83 -5.55
C ILE A 211 -8.02 9.21 -5.78
N GLN A 212 -8.87 10.21 -6.01
CA GLN A 212 -8.43 11.61 -6.07
C GLN A 212 -7.92 12.07 -4.70
N ILE A 213 -6.84 12.84 -4.71
CA ILE A 213 -6.22 13.42 -3.50
C ILE A 213 -6.65 14.87 -3.38
N PHE A 214 -6.96 15.30 -2.16
CA PHE A 214 -7.27 16.69 -1.86
C PHE A 214 -6.28 17.23 -0.82
N PHE A 215 -5.63 18.35 -1.14
CA PHE A 215 -4.58 18.95 -0.32
C PHE A 215 -5.10 20.08 0.59
N GLU A 216 -4.52 20.18 1.78
CA GLU A 216 -4.72 21.28 2.73
C GLU A 216 -3.34 21.69 3.30
N PRO A 217 -2.87 22.94 3.10
CA PRO A 217 -3.50 24.01 2.33
C PRO A 217 -3.57 23.71 0.82
N LYS A 218 -4.35 24.51 0.10
CA LYS A 218 -4.46 24.41 -1.37
C LYS A 218 -3.09 24.60 -2.03
N LEU A 219 -2.75 23.70 -2.94
CA LEU A 219 -1.52 23.75 -3.74
C LEU A 219 -1.79 24.32 -5.12
N SER A 220 -0.84 25.08 -5.67
CA SER A 220 -0.85 25.45 -7.08
C SER A 220 -0.72 24.22 -7.99
N ILE A 221 -1.07 24.36 -9.27
CA ILE A 221 -0.92 23.28 -10.25
C ILE A 221 0.57 22.87 -10.38
N GLU A 222 1.48 23.84 -10.42
CA GLU A 222 2.92 23.60 -10.49
C GLU A 222 3.44 22.83 -9.27
N GLN A 223 2.98 23.20 -8.07
CA GLN A 223 3.31 22.50 -6.83
C GLN A 223 2.82 21.05 -6.85
N GLN A 224 1.62 20.78 -7.40
CA GLN A 224 1.11 19.42 -7.55
C GLN A 224 1.91 18.61 -8.57
N ILE A 225 2.31 19.20 -9.70
CA ILE A 225 3.16 18.53 -10.70
C ILE A 225 4.48 18.10 -10.05
N LYS A 226 5.16 19.02 -9.37
CA LYS A 226 6.40 18.74 -8.65
C LYS A 226 6.21 17.68 -7.57
N LEU A 227 5.15 17.79 -6.77
CA LEU A 227 4.82 16.80 -5.74
C LEU A 227 4.64 15.40 -6.34
N LYS A 228 3.99 15.27 -7.50
CA LYS A 228 3.83 13.98 -8.18
C LYS A 228 5.19 13.39 -8.57
N GLU A 229 6.07 14.19 -9.14
CA GLU A 229 7.40 13.75 -9.57
C GLU A 229 8.25 13.32 -8.37
N ASP A 230 8.36 14.18 -7.36
CA ASP A 230 9.15 13.90 -6.15
C ASP A 230 8.59 12.70 -5.38
N PHE A 231 7.27 12.58 -5.26
CA PHE A 231 6.63 11.43 -4.63
C PHE A 231 6.95 10.13 -5.36
N ASN A 232 6.78 10.10 -6.69
CA ASN A 232 6.99 8.88 -7.47
C ASN A 232 8.47 8.48 -7.48
N ASN A 233 9.38 9.44 -7.63
CA ASN A 233 10.83 9.20 -7.57
C ASN A 233 11.24 8.65 -6.19
N CYS A 234 10.73 9.27 -5.11
CA CYS A 234 10.99 8.81 -3.76
C CYS A 234 10.43 7.41 -3.50
N LEU A 235 9.21 7.13 -4.00
CA LEU A 235 8.61 5.81 -3.90
C LEU A 235 9.48 4.75 -4.60
N GLU A 236 9.97 5.04 -5.81
CA GLU A 236 10.82 4.12 -6.58
C GLU A 236 12.17 3.90 -5.87
N TYR A 237 12.82 4.95 -5.37
CA TYR A 237 14.03 4.84 -4.55
C TYR A 237 13.82 3.90 -3.34
N LEU A 238 12.72 4.08 -2.60
CA LEU A 238 12.40 3.23 -1.44
C LEU A 238 12.11 1.78 -1.85
N ARG A 239 11.54 1.58 -3.04
CA ARG A 239 11.27 0.24 -3.59
C ARG A 239 12.55 -0.47 -3.97
N GLU A 240 13.53 0.22 -4.53
CA GLU A 240 14.87 -0.33 -4.80
C GLU A 240 15.60 -0.64 -3.50
N LEU A 241 15.63 0.31 -2.56
CA LEU A 241 16.32 0.18 -1.27
C LEU A 241 15.84 -1.02 -0.45
N THR A 242 14.53 -1.27 -0.48
CA THR A 242 13.89 -2.27 0.39
C THR A 242 13.39 -3.51 -0.35
N ASP A 243 13.58 -3.59 -1.67
CA ASP A 243 12.90 -4.59 -2.50
C ASP A 243 11.36 -4.57 -2.30
N SER A 244 10.83 -3.35 -2.16
CA SER A 244 9.41 -3.04 -1.91
C SER A 244 8.80 -3.78 -0.69
N GLU A 245 9.60 -4.10 0.33
CA GLU A 245 9.14 -4.87 1.50
C GLU A 245 8.28 -4.09 2.48
N PHE A 246 8.37 -2.76 2.46
CA PHE A 246 7.44 -1.92 3.21
C PHE A 246 6.01 -2.03 2.68
N MET A 247 5.82 -2.53 1.45
CA MET A 247 4.51 -2.66 0.80
C MET A 247 3.96 -4.09 0.94
N THR A 248 2.64 -4.19 1.07
CA THR A 248 1.94 -5.48 1.13
C THR A 248 2.00 -6.15 -0.25
N THR A 249 2.24 -7.46 -0.30
CA THR A 249 2.18 -8.21 -1.57
C THR A 249 0.74 -8.28 -2.07
N TYR A 250 0.58 -8.00 -3.35
CA TYR A 250 -0.68 -8.16 -4.08
C TYR A 250 -0.56 -9.37 -5.00
N LYS A 251 -1.70 -9.88 -5.44
CA LYS A 251 -1.87 -11.22 -6.01
C LYS A 251 -0.75 -11.67 -6.97
N TYR A 252 -0.50 -12.97 -7.04
CA TYR A 252 0.33 -13.58 -8.09
C TYR A 252 -0.03 -13.03 -9.46
N SER A 253 0.99 -12.84 -10.27
CA SER A 253 0.88 -12.41 -11.65
C SER A 253 2.11 -12.85 -12.42
N ASN A 254 1.95 -13.04 -13.73
CA ASN A 254 3.05 -13.26 -14.65
C ASN A 254 3.82 -11.96 -14.95
N SER A 255 3.77 -10.99 -14.05
CA SER A 255 4.41 -9.68 -14.22
C SER A 255 5.92 -9.76 -14.07
N GLU A 256 6.59 -8.71 -14.52
CA GLU A 256 8.05 -8.59 -14.40
C GLU A 256 8.51 -8.64 -12.93
N TYR A 257 7.70 -8.11 -12.03
CA TYR A 257 7.95 -8.01 -10.59
C TYR A 257 6.72 -8.45 -9.77
N THR A 258 6.94 -8.77 -8.49
CA THR A 258 5.84 -9.05 -7.55
C THR A 258 5.02 -7.80 -7.31
N ARG A 259 3.73 -7.85 -7.67
CA ARG A 259 2.80 -6.72 -7.50
C ARG A 259 2.67 -6.37 -6.02
N LYS A 260 2.62 -5.07 -5.74
CA LYS A 260 2.50 -4.53 -4.38
C LYS A 260 1.26 -3.66 -4.24
N TYR A 261 0.84 -3.51 -2.99
CA TYR A 261 -0.21 -2.60 -2.55
C TYR A 261 0.40 -1.53 -1.63
N LEU A 262 0.29 -0.27 -2.07
CA LEU A 262 0.63 0.93 -1.31
C LEU A 262 -0.60 1.39 -0.51
N GLY A 263 -0.53 1.29 0.82
CA GLY A 263 -1.63 1.75 1.67
C GLY A 263 -1.72 3.27 1.73
N LEU A 264 -2.93 3.82 1.85
CA LEU A 264 -3.14 5.27 1.96
C LEU A 264 -2.39 5.92 3.15
N SER A 265 -2.15 5.17 4.24
CA SER A 265 -1.32 5.66 5.34
C SER A 265 0.16 5.81 4.95
N GLN A 266 0.67 4.99 4.03
CA GLN A 266 2.01 5.17 3.46
C GLN A 266 2.05 6.34 2.51
N VAL A 267 1.00 6.52 1.69
CA VAL A 267 0.86 7.68 0.80
C VAL A 267 0.93 8.97 1.62
N LYS A 268 0.15 9.07 2.71
CA LYS A 268 0.22 10.22 3.63
C LYS A 268 1.63 10.46 4.18
N LYS A 269 2.27 9.40 4.68
CA LYS A 269 3.62 9.47 5.23
C LYS A 269 4.64 9.94 4.19
N LEU A 270 4.56 9.44 2.96
CA LEU A 270 5.48 9.80 1.90
C LEU A 270 5.23 11.22 1.37
N ILE A 271 3.96 11.64 1.22
CA ILE A 271 3.66 13.04 0.89
C ILE A 271 4.21 13.97 1.97
N SER A 272 4.14 13.58 3.25
CA SER A 272 4.71 14.36 4.35
C SER A 272 6.23 14.43 4.36
N THR A 273 6.96 13.83 3.41
CA THR A 273 8.41 14.04 3.26
C THR A 273 8.77 14.96 2.10
N ILE A 274 7.80 15.33 1.26
CA ILE A 274 8.06 16.11 0.05
C ILE A 274 8.11 17.60 0.40
N LYS A 275 9.09 18.31 -0.17
CA LYS A 275 9.22 19.76 -0.05
C LYS A 275 8.48 20.40 -1.21
N ILE A 276 7.46 21.19 -0.88
CA ILE A 276 6.70 21.98 -1.85
C ILE A 276 7.31 23.37 -1.96
#